data_AF-A0A7V6X2U6-F1
#
_entry.id   AF-A0A7V6X2U6-F1
#
_cell.length_a   1.000
_cell.length_b   1.000
_cell.length_c   1.000
_cell.angle_alpha   90.00
_cell.angle_beta   90.00
_cell.angle_gamma   90.00
#
_symmetry.space_group_name_H-M   'P 1'
#
loop_
_entity.id
_entity.type
_entity.pdbx_description
1 polymer ?
#
loop_
_entity_poly.entity_id
_entity_poly.type
_entity_poly.pdbx_seq_one_letter_code
_entity_poly.pdbx_strand_id
1 'polypeptide(L)'
;MSNLRVVVIGASGKMGRAIIQGLSKEADITIVGGIDVHNLGEDIGKLAGILPLGILVTNQLEQVLLKEKPNAVIDFTHRLAAQKNIPLVLKNGISVVAGTTGFDETDLNKFEQLALENKTSIFLAPNFSLGAVLMMKFAQIASKYYQQSEIIEYHNDQKVDSPSGTALATSKKIAVN
;
A
#
# COMPACT_ATOMS: atom_id res chain seq x y z
N MET A 1 -15.29 1.57 -21.01
CA MET A 1 -14.09 1.33 -20.18
C MET A 1 -14.57 1.12 -18.76
N SER A 2 -14.17 0.06 -18.08
CA SER A 2 -14.61 -0.24 -16.71
C SER A 2 -13.95 0.73 -15.73
N ASN A 3 -14.76 1.55 -15.05
CA ASN A 3 -14.30 2.50 -14.03
C ASN A 3 -14.01 1.74 -12.72
N LEU A 4 -12.75 1.72 -12.29
CA LEU A 4 -12.28 1.03 -11.10
C LEU A 4 -12.58 1.87 -9.85
N ARG A 5 -13.40 1.34 -8.95
CA ARG A 5 -13.79 2.04 -7.72
C ARG A 5 -12.88 1.65 -6.56
N VAL A 6 -12.25 2.63 -5.92
CA VAL A 6 -11.20 2.40 -4.93
C VAL A 6 -11.52 3.12 -3.61
N VAL A 7 -11.26 2.45 -2.49
CA VAL A 7 -11.23 3.07 -1.16
C VAL A 7 -9.79 3.17 -0.68
N VAL A 8 -9.43 4.30 -0.07
CA VAL A 8 -8.09 4.52 0.50
C VAL A 8 -8.17 4.51 2.03
N ILE A 9 -7.44 3.60 2.69
CA ILE A 9 -7.29 3.55 4.15
C ILE A 9 -5.95 4.17 4.53
N GLY A 10 -5.96 5.00 5.59
CA GLY A 10 -4.86 5.90 5.91
C GLY A 10 -4.92 7.19 5.09
N ALA A 11 -6.13 7.60 4.68
CA ALA A 11 -6.39 8.71 3.77
C ALA A 11 -5.79 10.04 4.25
N SER A 12 -5.71 10.25 5.57
CA SER A 12 -5.17 11.47 6.16
C SER A 12 -3.63 11.46 6.27
N GLY A 13 -2.99 10.31 6.09
CA GLY A 13 -1.53 10.16 6.17
C GLY A 13 -0.79 10.71 4.95
N LYS A 14 0.54 10.87 5.07
CA LYS A 14 1.39 11.36 3.97
C LYS A 14 1.24 10.52 2.69
N MET A 15 1.32 9.19 2.84
CA MET A 15 1.16 8.26 1.71
C MET A 15 -0.28 8.24 1.18
N GLY A 16 -1.28 8.22 2.06
CA GLY A 16 -2.69 8.25 1.65
C GLY A 16 -3.02 9.48 0.80
N ARG A 17 -2.56 10.66 1.20
CA ARG A 17 -2.70 11.90 0.42
C ARG A 17 -2.03 11.81 -0.94
N ALA A 18 -0.80 11.29 -1.00
CA ALA A 18 -0.09 11.11 -2.27
C ALA A 18 -0.81 10.12 -3.21
N ILE A 19 -1.39 9.06 -2.65
CA ILE A 19 -2.22 8.10 -3.40
C ILE A 19 -3.47 8.79 -3.93
N ILE A 20 -4.20 9.53 -3.10
CA ILE A 20 -5.39 10.29 -3.53
C ILE A 20 -5.05 11.25 -4.66
N GLN A 21 -3.95 12.00 -4.55
CA GLN A 21 -3.47 12.89 -5.61
C GLN A 21 -3.17 12.15 -6.92
N GLY A 22 -2.54 10.97 -6.83
CA GLY A 22 -2.21 10.14 -7.99
C GLY A 22 -3.46 9.58 -8.66
N LEU A 23 -4.30 8.89 -7.90
CA LEU A 23 -5.53 8.27 -8.41
C LEU A 23 -6.50 9.29 -9.01
N SER A 24 -6.57 10.52 -8.47
CA SER A 24 -7.46 11.56 -9.00
C SER A 24 -7.08 12.06 -10.39
N LYS A 25 -5.90 11.68 -10.91
CA LYS A 25 -5.43 12.02 -12.26
C LYS A 25 -5.72 10.91 -13.28
N GLU A 26 -6.11 9.72 -12.81
CA GLU A 26 -6.37 8.57 -13.65
C GLU A 26 -7.84 8.56 -14.09
N ALA A 27 -8.08 8.55 -15.41
CA ALA A 27 -9.43 8.68 -15.96
C ALA A 27 -10.31 7.44 -15.75
N ASP A 28 -9.70 6.30 -15.46
CA ASP A 28 -10.36 5.00 -15.28
C ASP A 28 -10.48 4.60 -13.80
N ILE A 29 -10.10 5.47 -12.86
CA ILE A 29 -10.20 5.23 -11.42
C ILE A 29 -11.10 6.27 -10.76
N THR A 30 -12.01 5.80 -9.90
CA THR A 30 -12.82 6.66 -9.03
C THR A 30 -12.57 6.31 -7.57
N ILE A 31 -12.13 7.29 -6.79
CA ILE A 31 -12.06 7.17 -5.34
C ILE A 31 -13.49 7.26 -4.80
N VAL A 32 -13.91 6.29 -3.99
CA VAL A 32 -15.28 6.22 -3.44
C VAL A 32 -15.34 6.28 -1.92
N GLY A 33 -14.18 6.30 -1.26
CA GLY A 33 -14.12 6.44 0.19
C GLY A 33 -12.70 6.70 0.69
N GLY A 34 -12.61 7.44 1.79
CA GLY A 34 -11.37 7.64 2.55
C GLY A 34 -11.57 7.27 4.01
N ILE A 35 -10.74 6.36 4.49
CA ILE A 35 -10.79 5.85 5.86
C ILE A 35 -9.57 6.33 6.64
N ASP A 36 -9.81 6.95 7.79
CA ASP A 36 -8.77 7.30 8.74
C ASP A 36 -9.37 7.48 10.15
N VAL A 37 -8.53 7.46 11.18
CA VAL A 37 -8.92 7.79 12.56
C VAL A 37 -8.70 9.27 12.88
N HIS A 38 -7.98 10.00 12.02
CA HIS A 38 -7.69 11.43 12.13
C HIS A 38 -8.37 12.23 11.03
N ASN A 39 -8.69 13.51 11.31
CA ASN A 39 -9.34 14.45 10.38
C ASN A 39 -10.75 13.99 9.94
N LEU A 40 -11.50 13.34 10.84
CA LEU A 40 -12.87 12.89 10.58
C LEU A 40 -13.76 14.05 10.15
N GLY A 41 -14.55 13.84 9.10
CA GLY A 41 -15.43 14.86 8.53
C GLY A 41 -14.74 15.88 7.62
N GLU A 42 -13.42 15.83 7.46
CA GLU A 42 -12.72 16.62 6.45
C GLU A 42 -12.77 15.96 5.07
N ASP A 43 -12.74 16.77 4.01
CA ASP A 43 -12.71 16.28 2.63
C ASP A 43 -11.31 15.73 2.28
N ILE A 44 -11.27 14.51 1.72
CA ILE A 44 -10.02 13.83 1.37
C ILE A 44 -9.23 14.55 0.28
N GLY A 45 -9.90 15.21 -0.66
CA GLY A 45 -9.28 16.00 -1.72
C GLY A 45 -8.60 17.24 -1.15
N LYS A 46 -9.28 17.94 -0.24
CA LYS A 46 -8.70 19.09 0.48
C LYS A 46 -7.46 18.67 1.29
N LEU A 47 -7.54 17.57 2.04
CA LEU A 47 -6.40 17.04 2.80
C LEU A 47 -5.23 16.65 1.90
N ALA A 48 -5.54 16.13 0.71
CA ALA A 48 -4.58 15.78 -0.33
C ALA A 48 -4.12 17.01 -1.15
N GLY A 49 -4.54 18.24 -0.83
CA GLY A 49 -4.09 19.45 -1.53
C GLY A 49 -4.58 19.56 -2.99
N ILE A 50 -5.71 18.91 -3.31
CA ILE A 50 -6.42 19.03 -4.59
C ILE A 50 -7.80 19.62 -4.36
N LEU A 51 -8.58 19.80 -5.43
CA LEU A 51 -9.97 20.25 -5.31
C LEU A 51 -10.78 19.26 -4.46
N PRO A 52 -11.77 19.74 -3.67
CA PRO A 52 -12.60 18.87 -2.86
C PRO A 52 -13.27 17.78 -3.70
N LEU A 53 -13.19 16.53 -3.23
CA LEU A 53 -13.76 15.38 -3.93
C LEU A 53 -15.21 15.08 -3.50
N GLY A 54 -15.72 15.77 -2.47
CA GLY A 54 -17.03 15.50 -1.87
C GLY A 54 -17.04 14.23 -1.03
N ILE A 55 -15.88 13.69 -0.68
CA ILE A 55 -15.72 12.46 0.08
C ILE A 55 -15.10 12.82 1.42
N LEU A 56 -15.87 12.62 2.49
CA LEU A 56 -15.43 12.93 3.84
C LEU A 56 -14.68 11.75 4.44
N VAL A 57 -13.63 12.04 5.22
CA VAL A 57 -12.94 11.04 6.02
C VAL A 57 -13.89 10.47 7.07
N THR A 58 -13.95 9.14 7.15
CA THR A 58 -14.71 8.41 8.18
C THR A 58 -13.87 7.27 8.76
N ASN A 59 -14.21 6.81 9.97
CA ASN A 59 -13.62 5.61 10.57
C ASN A 59 -14.50 4.36 10.40
N GLN A 60 -15.62 4.48 9.67
CA GLN A 60 -16.61 3.41 9.49
C GLN A 60 -16.29 2.55 8.25
N LEU A 61 -15.14 1.85 8.26
CA LEU A 61 -14.68 1.03 7.13
C LEU A 61 -15.76 0.08 6.62
N GLU A 62 -16.36 -0.73 7.49
CA GLU A 62 -17.37 -1.72 7.10
C GLU A 62 -18.59 -1.10 6.41
N GLN A 63 -19.08 0.04 6.89
CA GLN A 63 -20.21 0.75 6.29
C GLN A 63 -19.86 1.26 4.89
N VAL A 64 -18.65 1.79 4.72
CA VAL A 64 -18.17 2.24 3.41
C VAL A 64 -18.03 1.06 2.45
N LEU A 65 -17.49 -0.09 2.89
CA LEU A 65 -17.38 -1.28 2.03
C LEU A 65 -18.76 -1.79 1.58
N LEU A 66 -19.74 -1.84 2.50
CA LEU A 66 -21.10 -2.31 2.20
C LEU A 66 -21.86 -1.37 1.27
N LYS A 67 -21.76 -0.05 1.52
CA LYS A 67 -22.45 0.97 0.73
C LYS A 67 -21.81 1.14 -0.63
N GLU A 68 -20.50 1.32 -0.65
CA GLU A 68 -19.78 1.67 -1.86
C GLU A 68 -19.44 0.44 -2.69
N LYS A 69 -19.20 -0.75 -2.12
CA LYS A 69 -18.81 -1.96 -2.87
C LYS A 69 -17.65 -1.68 -3.86
N PRO A 70 -16.50 -1.18 -3.38
CA PRO A 70 -15.37 -0.88 -4.24
C PRO A 70 -14.79 -2.15 -4.87
N ASN A 71 -14.07 -2.00 -5.98
CA ASN A 71 -13.35 -3.10 -6.61
C ASN A 71 -12.05 -3.43 -5.85
N ALA A 72 -11.42 -2.41 -5.27
CA ALA A 72 -10.19 -2.56 -4.50
C ALA A 72 -10.10 -1.59 -3.33
N VAL A 73 -9.32 -1.97 -2.34
CA VAL A 73 -8.91 -1.11 -1.22
C VAL A 73 -7.39 -0.94 -1.26
N ILE A 74 -6.94 0.29 -1.06
CA ILE A 74 -5.54 0.61 -0.87
C ILE A 74 -5.30 0.94 0.60
N ASP A 75 -4.51 0.13 1.31
CA ASP A 75 -4.21 0.29 2.73
C ASP A 75 -2.77 0.75 2.96
N PHE A 76 -2.61 1.99 3.41
CA PHE A 76 -1.35 2.55 3.86
C PHE A 76 -1.45 2.99 5.33
N THR A 77 -1.75 2.01 6.19
CA THR A 77 -1.75 2.18 7.64
C THR A 77 -0.57 1.45 8.30
N HIS A 78 -0.45 1.60 9.61
CA HIS A 78 0.53 0.87 10.42
C HIS A 78 0.11 -0.60 10.61
N ARG A 79 1.07 -1.48 10.95
CA ARG A 79 0.88 -2.95 11.04
C ARG A 79 -0.39 -3.36 11.79
N LEU A 80 -0.61 -2.84 13.00
CA LEU A 80 -1.74 -3.23 13.85
C LEU A 80 -3.11 -2.87 13.24
N ALA A 81 -3.18 -1.77 12.48
CA ALA A 81 -4.39 -1.41 11.76
C ALA A 81 -4.58 -2.33 10.54
N ALA A 82 -3.55 -2.51 9.72
CA ALA A 82 -3.63 -3.36 8.54
C ALA A 82 -3.97 -4.83 8.88
N GLN A 83 -3.47 -5.36 10.01
CA GLN A 83 -3.83 -6.70 10.52
C GLN A 83 -5.34 -6.87 10.77
N LYS A 84 -6.07 -5.76 11.03
CA LYS A 84 -7.53 -5.75 11.20
C LYS A 84 -8.26 -5.43 9.90
N ASN A 85 -7.75 -4.47 9.14
CA ASN A 85 -8.37 -3.99 7.91
C ASN A 85 -8.36 -5.05 6.82
N ILE A 86 -7.20 -5.67 6.55
CA ILE A 86 -7.03 -6.63 5.45
C ILE A 86 -8.04 -7.78 5.56
N PRO A 87 -8.19 -8.48 6.70
CA PRO A 87 -9.20 -9.53 6.81
C PRO A 87 -10.63 -9.05 6.59
N LEU A 88 -10.98 -7.85 7.06
CA LEU A 88 -12.33 -7.29 6.90
C LEU A 88 -12.62 -7.02 5.41
N VAL A 89 -11.66 -6.47 4.69
CA VAL A 89 -11.82 -6.18 3.25
C VAL A 89 -11.94 -7.48 2.45
N LEU A 90 -11.06 -8.45 2.68
CA LEU A 90 -11.07 -9.74 1.96
C LEU A 90 -12.38 -10.52 2.19
N LYS A 91 -12.90 -10.52 3.43
CA LYS A 91 -14.20 -11.15 3.77
C LYS A 91 -15.39 -10.50 3.08
N ASN A 92 -15.27 -9.24 2.65
CA ASN A 92 -16.30 -8.55 1.86
C ASN A 92 -16.15 -8.80 0.35
N GLY A 93 -15.26 -9.70 -0.08
CA GLY A 93 -15.07 -10.02 -1.49
C GLY A 93 -14.34 -8.92 -2.26
N ILE A 94 -13.54 -8.09 -1.58
CA ILE A 94 -12.84 -6.94 -2.17
C ILE A 94 -11.32 -7.19 -2.14
N SER A 95 -10.64 -6.85 -3.23
CA SER A 95 -9.19 -7.03 -3.34
C SER A 95 -8.42 -5.93 -2.59
N VAL A 96 -7.23 -6.25 -2.09
CA VAL A 96 -6.41 -5.34 -1.27
C VAL A 96 -5.04 -5.10 -1.88
N VAL A 97 -4.62 -3.84 -1.91
CA VAL A 97 -3.24 -3.41 -2.15
C VAL A 97 -2.73 -2.77 -0.86
N ALA A 98 -1.66 -3.28 -0.26
CA ALA A 98 -1.13 -2.70 0.97
C ALA A 98 0.39 -2.52 0.94
N GLY A 99 0.83 -1.38 1.51
CA GLY A 99 2.25 -1.03 1.70
C GLY A 99 2.78 -1.28 3.10
N THR A 100 1.97 -1.88 3.97
CA THR A 100 2.36 -2.17 5.34
C THR A 100 3.33 -3.35 5.38
N THR A 101 4.42 -3.20 6.15
CA THR A 101 5.45 -4.22 6.34
C THR A 101 5.38 -4.83 7.74
N GLY A 102 6.17 -5.90 7.96
CA GLY A 102 6.38 -6.48 9.28
C GLY A 102 5.36 -7.53 9.71
N PHE A 103 4.51 -8.02 8.80
CA PHE A 103 3.66 -9.20 9.04
C PHE A 103 4.52 -10.45 9.24
N ASP A 104 4.09 -11.33 10.15
CA ASP A 104 4.69 -12.65 10.35
C ASP A 104 4.02 -13.71 9.46
N GLU A 105 4.54 -14.94 9.47
CA GLU A 105 3.97 -16.05 8.69
C GLU A 105 2.51 -16.35 9.06
N THR A 106 2.12 -16.13 10.32
CA THR A 106 0.74 -16.37 10.77
C THR A 106 -0.21 -15.36 10.13
N ASP A 107 0.18 -14.08 10.12
CA ASP A 107 -0.55 -13.02 9.41
C ASP A 107 -0.68 -13.34 7.91
N LEU A 108 0.43 -13.68 7.26
CA LEU A 108 0.49 -13.92 5.82
C LEU A 108 -0.36 -15.12 5.38
N ASN A 109 -0.24 -16.26 6.08
CA ASN A 109 -1.03 -17.46 5.80
C ASN A 109 -2.54 -17.19 5.97
N LYS A 110 -2.91 -16.41 6.99
CA LYS A 110 -4.30 -16.00 7.21
C LYS A 110 -4.83 -15.13 6.07
N PHE A 111 -4.04 -14.17 5.59
CA PHE A 111 -4.45 -13.31 4.48
C PHE A 111 -4.61 -14.11 3.18
N GLU A 112 -3.68 -15.03 2.90
CA GLU A 112 -3.74 -15.91 1.75
C GLU A 112 -5.00 -16.79 1.77
N GLN A 113 -5.27 -17.45 2.90
CA GLN A 113 -6.47 -18.27 3.07
C GLN A 113 -7.75 -17.45 2.81
N LEU A 114 -7.87 -16.28 3.43
CA LEU A 114 -9.03 -15.41 3.23
C LEU A 114 -9.17 -14.95 1.79
N ALA A 115 -8.07 -14.64 1.11
CA ALA A 115 -8.09 -14.21 -0.29
C ALA A 115 -8.63 -15.33 -1.19
N LEU A 116 -8.15 -16.57 -1.00
CA LEU A 116 -8.58 -17.75 -1.75
C LEU A 116 -10.06 -18.09 -1.49
N GLU A 117 -10.48 -18.14 -0.22
CA GLU A 117 -11.86 -18.45 0.17
C GLU A 117 -12.88 -17.47 -0.43
N ASN A 118 -12.53 -16.18 -0.48
CA ASN A 118 -13.41 -15.13 -0.96
C ASN A 118 -13.22 -14.78 -2.43
N LYS A 119 -12.35 -15.51 -3.16
CA LYS A 119 -12.02 -15.26 -4.59
C LYS A 119 -11.56 -13.82 -4.84
N THR A 120 -10.70 -13.31 -3.96
CA THR A 120 -10.12 -11.97 -4.02
C THR A 120 -8.61 -12.04 -4.23
N SER A 121 -7.98 -10.89 -4.45
CA SER A 121 -6.53 -10.77 -4.55
C SER A 121 -5.98 -9.88 -3.44
N ILE A 122 -4.78 -10.21 -2.96
CA ILE A 122 -4.00 -9.35 -2.07
C ILE A 122 -2.63 -9.10 -2.70
N PHE A 123 -2.24 -7.83 -2.78
CA PHE A 123 -0.91 -7.41 -3.18
C PHE A 123 -0.22 -6.69 -2.03
N LEU A 124 0.76 -7.36 -1.42
CA LEU A 124 1.60 -6.82 -0.38
C LEU A 124 2.97 -6.49 -0.97
N ALA A 125 3.36 -5.21 -0.91
CA ALA A 125 4.68 -4.80 -1.36
C ALA A 125 5.38 -3.93 -0.30
N PRO A 126 6.63 -4.25 0.07
CA PRO A 126 7.38 -3.46 1.04
C PRO A 126 7.87 -2.12 0.47
N ASN A 127 7.81 -1.96 -0.85
CA ASN A 127 8.24 -0.76 -1.56
C ASN A 127 7.44 -0.62 -2.87
N PHE A 128 6.78 0.54 -3.06
CA PHE A 128 6.00 0.88 -4.26
C PHE A 128 6.77 1.75 -5.26
N SER A 129 8.03 2.12 -4.97
CA SER A 129 8.89 2.81 -5.92
C SER A 129 9.32 1.86 -7.02
N LEU A 130 8.77 2.04 -8.21
CA LEU A 130 9.12 1.24 -9.39
C LEU A 130 10.63 1.28 -9.67
N GLY A 131 11.25 2.46 -9.55
CA GLY A 131 12.70 2.60 -9.74
C GLY A 131 13.50 1.74 -8.77
N ALA A 132 13.13 1.70 -7.49
CA ALA A 132 13.80 0.86 -6.50
C ALA A 132 13.58 -0.63 -6.78
N VAL A 133 12.37 -1.03 -7.16
CA VAL A 133 12.04 -2.43 -7.49
C VAL A 133 12.81 -2.90 -8.73
N LEU A 134 12.87 -2.09 -9.79
CA LEU A 134 13.63 -2.37 -11.00
C LEU A 134 15.13 -2.41 -10.72
N MET A 135 15.67 -1.45 -9.97
CA MET A 135 17.07 -1.45 -9.53
C MET A 135 17.42 -2.76 -8.80
N MET A 136 16.62 -3.16 -7.81
CA MET A 136 16.81 -4.41 -7.08
C MET A 136 16.76 -5.64 -8.00
N LYS A 137 15.83 -5.66 -8.97
CA LYS A 137 15.71 -6.76 -9.93
C LYS A 137 16.92 -6.84 -10.86
N PHE A 138 17.39 -5.70 -11.35
CA PHE A 138 18.56 -5.64 -12.23
C PHE A 138 19.84 -5.99 -11.48
N ALA A 139 20.00 -5.53 -10.24
CA ALA A 139 21.13 -5.90 -9.40
C ALA A 139 21.20 -7.42 -9.16
N GLN A 140 20.06 -8.08 -8.89
CA GLN A 140 19.97 -9.54 -8.79
C GLN A 140 20.35 -10.26 -10.09
N ILE A 141 20.00 -9.70 -11.25
CA ILE A 141 20.36 -10.31 -12.53
C ILE A 141 21.86 -10.15 -12.78
N ALA A 142 22.40 -8.96 -12.51
CA ALA A 142 23.81 -8.64 -12.70
C ALA A 142 24.73 -9.44 -11.76
N SER A 143 24.30 -9.71 -10.51
CA SER A 143 25.11 -10.41 -9.50
C SER A 143 25.51 -11.84 -9.89
N LYS A 144 24.84 -12.42 -10.89
CA LYS A 144 25.22 -13.72 -11.48
C LYS A 144 26.50 -13.65 -12.32
N TYR A 145 26.87 -12.46 -12.79
CA TYR A 145 28.01 -12.25 -13.69
C TYR A 145 29.15 -11.47 -13.02
N TYR A 146 28.90 -10.77 -11.92
CA TYR A 146 29.88 -10.00 -11.18
C TYR A 146 30.13 -10.60 -9.78
N GLN A 147 31.39 -10.82 -9.42
CA GLN A 147 31.77 -11.46 -8.15
C GLN A 147 31.76 -10.51 -6.95
N GLN A 148 31.79 -9.20 -7.18
CA GLN A 148 31.87 -8.18 -6.14
C GLN A 148 30.85 -7.07 -6.42
N SER A 149 30.25 -6.53 -5.36
CA SER A 149 29.31 -5.42 -5.44
C SER A 149 29.31 -4.63 -4.13
N GLU A 150 29.14 -3.32 -4.23
CA GLU A 150 28.90 -2.44 -3.07
C GLU A 150 27.53 -1.77 -3.20
N ILE A 151 26.87 -1.56 -2.06
CA ILE A 151 25.62 -0.81 -1.96
C ILE A 151 25.92 0.47 -1.19
N ILE A 152 25.77 1.61 -1.87
CA ILE A 152 25.93 2.93 -1.28
C ILE A 152 24.55 3.59 -1.25
N GLU A 153 24.13 4.06 -0.09
CA GLU A 153 22.84 4.71 0.11
C GLU A 153 23.00 6.05 0.83
N TYR A 154 22.09 6.98 0.51
CA TYR A 154 22.01 8.29 1.16
C TYR A 154 20.58 8.54 1.63
N HIS A 155 20.45 9.03 2.85
CA HIS A 155 19.18 9.43 3.45
C HIS A 155 19.35 10.78 4.16
N ASN A 156 18.24 11.39 4.56
CA ASN A 156 18.32 12.53 5.46
C ASN A 156 18.93 12.12 6.82
N ASP A 157 19.44 13.12 7.54
CA ASP A 157 20.09 12.98 8.85
C ASP A 157 19.13 12.54 9.98
N GLN A 158 17.82 12.60 9.73
CA GLN A 158 16.78 12.20 10.68
C GLN A 158 16.39 10.72 10.60
N LYS A 159 16.99 9.96 9.66
CA LYS A 159 16.67 8.54 9.50
C LYS A 159 17.30 7.72 10.63
N VAL A 160 16.44 7.00 11.35
CA VAL A 160 16.83 6.25 12.56
C VAL A 160 17.48 4.90 12.23
N ASP A 161 17.11 4.28 11.12
CA ASP A 161 17.57 2.95 10.70
C ASP A 161 18.68 3.01 9.63
N SER A 162 19.77 2.28 9.86
CA SER A 162 20.89 2.08 8.92
C SER A 162 21.45 0.65 9.05
N PRO A 163 21.66 -0.10 7.95
CA PRO A 163 21.29 0.21 6.56
C PRO A 163 19.76 0.30 6.37
N SER A 164 19.28 1.00 5.35
CA SER A 164 17.85 1.09 5.08
C SER A 164 17.24 -0.26 4.69
N GLY A 165 15.93 -0.39 4.88
CA GLY A 165 15.19 -1.57 4.42
C GLY A 165 15.37 -1.88 2.92
N THR A 166 15.50 -0.85 2.07
CA THR A 166 15.78 -1.04 0.64
C THR A 166 17.19 -1.57 0.40
N ALA A 167 18.21 -1.06 1.09
CA ALA A 167 19.57 -1.57 0.98
C ALA A 167 19.68 -3.03 1.46
N LEU A 168 19.05 -3.36 2.59
CA LEU A 168 18.97 -4.73 3.10
C LEU A 168 18.24 -5.67 2.12
N ALA A 169 17.12 -5.22 1.55
CA ALA A 169 16.38 -6.01 0.55
C ALA A 169 17.20 -6.21 -0.74
N THR A 170 17.94 -5.19 -1.18
CA THR A 170 18.83 -5.26 -2.35
C THR A 170 19.94 -6.27 -2.10
N SER A 171 20.62 -6.18 -0.95
CA SER A 171 21.67 -7.10 -0.52
C SER A 171 21.18 -8.55 -0.48
N LYS A 172 20.02 -8.79 0.14
CA LYS A 172 19.39 -10.13 0.16
C LYS A 172 19.13 -10.67 -1.24
N LYS A 173 18.64 -9.84 -2.17
CA LYS A 173 18.37 -10.28 -3.55
C LYS A 173 19.64 -10.59 -4.33
N ILE A 174 20.72 -9.82 -4.14
CA ILE A 174 22.04 -10.06 -4.73
C ILE A 174 22.65 -11.36 -4.18
N ALA A 175 22.44 -11.65 -2.89
CA ALA A 175 23.00 -12.83 -2.21
C ALA A 175 22.34 -14.16 -2.61
N VAL A 176 21.17 -14.14 -3.26
CA VAL A 176 20.55 -15.35 -3.83
C VAL A 176 21.25 -15.67 -5.15
N ASN A 177 22.39 -16.36 -5.07
CA ASN A 177 23.03 -17.05 -6.19
C ASN A 177 22.72 -18.55 -6.13
#